data_AF-A0A1W2CXF4-F1
#
_entry.id   AF-A0A1W2CXF4-F1
#
_cell.length_a   1.000
_cell.length_b   1.000
_cell.length_c   1.000
_cell.angle_alpha   90.00
_cell.angle_beta   90.00
_cell.angle_gamma   90.00
#
_symmetry.space_group_name_H-M   'P 1'
#
loop_
_entity.id
_entity.type
_entity.pdbx_description
1 polymer ?
#
loop_
_entity_poly.entity_id
_entity_poly.type
_entity_poly.pdbx_seq_one_letter_code
_entity_poly.pdbx_strand_id
1 'polypeptide(L)' 'MTQRKPPGMGFESWIDRQIREAQERGEFDNLPSAGKPLPGAGEALGPVSKSDPR' A
#
# COMPACT_ATOMS: atom_id res chain seq x y z
N MET A 1 -8.96 9.68 1.92
CA MET A 1 -8.58 11.10 1.87
C MET A 1 -7.05 11.18 1.85
N THR A 2 -6.42 11.98 1.00
CA THR A 2 -4.94 12.11 0.98
C THR A 2 -4.53 13.43 1.61
N GLN A 3 -3.94 13.37 2.81
CA GLN A 3 -3.23 14.51 3.40
C GLN A 3 -1.87 14.68 2.72
N ARG A 4 -1.29 15.89 2.75
CA ARG A 4 0.05 16.17 2.20
C ARG A 4 1.08 16.31 3.31
N LYS A 5 2.33 16.00 2.99
CA LYS A 5 3.48 16.19 3.89
C LYS A 5 3.64 17.67 4.26
N PRO A 6 3.80 18.01 5.55
CA PRO A 6 4.17 19.36 5.98
C PRO A 6 5.56 19.77 5.47
N PRO A 7 5.80 21.06 5.16
CA PRO A 7 7.14 21.56 4.86
C PRO A 7 8.05 21.39 6.09
N GLY A 8 9.32 21.03 5.86
CA GLY A 8 10.30 20.80 6.94
C GLY A 8 10.25 19.43 7.63
N MET A 9 9.27 18.59 7.30
CA MET A 9 9.18 17.22 7.83
C MET A 9 9.83 16.20 6.88
N GLY A 10 10.54 15.20 7.40
CA GLY A 10 11.05 14.05 6.65
C GLY A 10 9.90 13.24 6.03
N PHE A 11 10.15 12.61 4.88
CA PHE A 11 9.12 11.78 4.23
C PHE A 11 8.78 10.54 5.06
N GLU A 12 9.79 9.84 5.55
CA GLU A 12 9.65 8.68 6.45
C GLU A 12 8.81 9.03 7.68
N SER A 13 9.20 10.08 8.43
CA SER A 13 8.47 10.52 9.63
C SER A 13 7.00 10.90 9.36
N TRP A 14 6.72 11.44 8.17
CA TRP A 14 5.35 11.78 7.78
C TRP A 14 4.52 10.54 7.44
N ILE A 15 5.09 9.58 6.71
CA ILE A 15 4.44 8.31 6.38
C ILE A 15 4.16 7.51 7.65
N ASP A 16 5.13 7.41 8.56
CA ASP A 16 4.98 6.72 9.85
C ASP A 16 3.83 7.30 10.67
N ARG A 17 3.72 8.64 10.70
CA ARG A 17 2.62 9.32 11.35
C ARG A 17 1.27 8.95 10.71
N GLN A 18 1.16 8.96 9.38
CA GLN A 18 -0.08 8.59 8.71
C GLN A 18 -0.48 7.14 8.96
N ILE A 19 0.49 6.22 8.96
CA ILE A 19 0.25 4.80 9.25
C ILE A 19 -0.28 4.62 10.68
N ARG A 20 0.37 5.23 11.67
CA ARG A 20 -0.06 5.14 13.08
C ARG A 20 -1.47 5.69 13.26
N GLU A 21 -1.74 6.88 12.74
CA GLU A 21 -3.06 7.49 12.85
C GLU A 21 -4.15 6.66 12.15
N ALA A 22 -3.84 6.04 11.00
CA ALA A 22 -4.77 5.16 10.30
C ALA A 22 -5.02 3.84 11.07
N GLN A 23 -4.00 3.30 11.74
CA GLN A 23 -4.14 2.17 12.66
C GLN A 23 -5.01 2.53 13.87
N GLU A 24 -4.77 3.67 14.52
CA GLU A 24 -5.57 4.15 15.67
C GLU A 24 -7.05 4.36 15.29
N ARG A 25 -7.34 4.75 14.04
CA ARG A 25 -8.70 4.88 13.51
C ARG A 25 -9.34 3.56 13.07
N GLY A 26 -8.60 2.46 13.06
CA GLY A 26 -9.08 1.17 12.56
C GLY A 26 -9.32 1.14 11.06
N GLU A 27 -8.65 2.02 10.28
CA GLU A 27 -8.80 2.03 8.80
C GLU A 27 -8.34 0.71 8.16
N PHE A 28 -7.52 -0.07 8.87
CA PHE A 28 -7.03 -1.38 8.44
C PHE A 28 -7.89 -2.56 8.93
N ASP A 29 -8.82 -2.35 9.88
CA ASP A 29 -9.51 -3.46 10.58
C ASP A 29 -10.50 -4.23 9.70
N ASN A 30 -11.07 -3.56 8.70
CA ASN A 30 -12.11 -4.12 7.82
C ASN A 30 -11.68 -4.12 6.36
N LEU A 31 -10.39 -4.29 6.10
CA LEU A 31 -9.91 -4.34 4.73
C LEU A 31 -10.52 -5.52 3.99
N PRO A 32 -11.03 -5.31 2.78
CA PRO A 32 -11.48 -6.42 1.94
C PRO A 32 -10.31 -7.38 1.73
N SER A 33 -10.57 -8.66 1.96
CA SER A 33 -9.57 -9.74 1.88
C SER A 33 -8.52 -9.77 3.00
N ALA A 34 -8.73 -9.05 4.11
CA ALA A 34 -7.94 -9.29 5.33
C ALA A 34 -7.97 -10.79 5.72
N GLY A 35 -6.79 -11.35 5.99
CA GLY A 35 -6.62 -12.78 6.30
C GLY A 35 -6.73 -13.75 5.12
N LYS A 36 -7.01 -13.27 3.90
CA LYS A 36 -6.99 -14.09 2.67
C LYS A 36 -5.64 -13.94 1.96
N PRO A 37 -5.21 -14.96 1.19
CA PRO A 37 -4.04 -14.83 0.33
C PRO A 37 -4.20 -13.65 -0.63
N LEU A 38 -3.09 -12.95 -0.93
CA LEU A 38 -3.10 -11.97 -2.00
C LEU A 38 -3.38 -12.67 -3.34
N PRO A 39 -4.11 -12.05 -4.28
CA PRO A 39 -4.27 -12.61 -5.62
C PRO A 39 -2.90 -12.90 -6.26
N GLY A 40 -2.68 -14.12 -6.75
CA GLY A 40 -1.40 -14.55 -7.31
C GLY A 40 -0.29 -14.79 -6.26
N ALA A 41 -0.60 -14.78 -4.96
CA ALA A 41 0.37 -15.15 -3.93
C ALA A 41 0.82 -16.61 -4.12
N GLY A 42 2.11 -16.80 -4.40
CA GLY A 42 2.70 -18.11 -4.67
C GLY A 42 2.59 -18.57 -6.13
N GLU A 43 1.96 -17.78 -6.99
CA GLU A 43 2.03 -17.98 -8.43
C GLU A 43 3.31 -17.34 -8.95
N ALA A 44 4.09 -18.07 -9.74
CA ALA A 44 5.16 -17.46 -10.49
C ALA A 44 4.51 -16.46 -11.44
N LEU A 45 4.75 -15.16 -11.24
CA LEU A 45 4.34 -14.13 -12.19
C LEU A 45 4.78 -14.63 -13.57
N GLY A 46 3.81 -15.02 -14.39
CA GLY A 46 4.07 -15.56 -15.72
C GLY A 46 5.00 -14.62 -16.48
N PRO A 47 5.65 -15.07 -17.56
CA PRO A 47 6.58 -14.24 -18.30
C PRO A 47 5.88 -12.92 -18.59
N VAL A 48 6.42 -11.81 -18.06
CA VAL A 48 5.97 -10.47 -18.42
C VAL A 48 6.09 -10.42 -19.92
N SER A 49 4.96 -10.54 -20.63
CA SER A 49 4.90 -10.34 -22.06
C SER A 49 5.39 -8.92 -22.25
N LYS A 50 6.68 -8.77 -22.57
CA LYS A 50 7.26 -7.50 -22.99
C LYS A 50 6.33 -7.03 -24.09
N SER A 51 5.60 -5.97 -23.81
CA SER A 51 4.70 -5.33 -24.74
C SER A 51 5.45 -5.18 -26.05
N ASP A 52 4.98 -5.89 -27.07
CA ASP A 52 5.57 -5.86 -28.40
C ASP A 52 5.46 -4.43 -28.92
N PRO A 53 6.58 -3.72 -29.14
CA PRO A 53 6.52 -2.35 -29.64
C PRO A 53 6.17 -2.42 -31.12
N ARG A 54 4.90 -2.16 -31.45
CA ARG A 54 4.55 -1.70 -32.80
C ARG A 54 4.94 -0.24 -32.98
#